data_AF-A0A7C1UZ40-F1
#
_entry.id   AF-A0A7C1UZ40-F1
#
_cell.length_a   1.000
_cell.length_b   1.000
_cell.length_c   1.000
_cell.angle_alpha   90.00
_cell.angle_beta   90.00
_cell.angle_gamma   90.00
#
_symmetry.space_group_name_H-M   'P 1'
#
loop_
_entity.id
_entity.type
_entity.pdbx_description
1 polymer ?
#
loop_
_entity_poly.entity_id
_entity_poly.type
_entity_poly.pdbx_seq_one_letter_code
_entity_poly.pdbx_strand_id
1 'polypeptide(L)'
;MEKSEISQEIVLGGVGGQGVLFITKILAQVALDMGQSVLVSETHGMAQRGGIVVSHLKVGNFKSPLIRPGTADILLSFHPESVLNHRHYLKEDGKIIANTNDESPLSINATKLAIAMGAPIAANLILLGFAL
;
A
#
# COMPACT_ATOMS: atom_id res chain seq x y z
N MET A 1 11.17 -18.98 20.24
CA MET A 1 11.54 -17.87 19.33
C MET A 1 10.70 -16.69 19.74
N GLU A 2 11.32 -15.68 20.34
CA GLU A 2 10.63 -14.46 20.80
C GLU A 2 10.15 -13.72 19.55
N LYS A 3 8.83 -13.60 19.36
CA LYS A 3 8.27 -12.84 18.23
C LYS A 3 8.56 -11.37 18.48
N SER A 4 9.36 -10.73 17.62
CA SER A 4 9.53 -9.27 17.70
C SER A 4 8.19 -8.61 17.45
N GLU A 5 7.78 -7.72 18.35
CA GLU A 5 6.57 -6.92 18.18
C GLU A 5 6.79 -5.91 17.05
N ILE A 6 5.98 -5.96 15.99
CA ILE A 6 6.06 -5.03 14.86
C ILE A 6 5.13 -3.86 15.16
N SER A 7 5.57 -2.64 14.87
CA SER A 7 4.74 -1.44 14.91
C SER A 7 4.94 -0.67 13.61
N GLN A 8 4.01 -0.83 12.68
CA GLN A 8 4.14 -0.27 11.33
C GLN A 8 2.80 0.28 10.83
N GLU A 9 2.83 1.49 10.28
CA GLU A 9 1.69 2.18 9.67
C GLU A 9 1.90 2.32 8.14
N ILE A 10 1.02 1.71 7.35
CA ILE A 10 1.13 1.63 5.88
C ILE A 10 -0.13 2.25 5.27
N VAL A 11 0.06 3.22 4.38
CA VAL A 11 -1.00 3.74 3.52
C VAL A 11 -0.86 3.08 2.14
N LEU A 12 -1.93 2.48 1.65
CA LEU A 12 -2.01 1.95 0.30
C LEU A 12 -2.97 2.84 -0.50
N GLY A 13 -2.52 3.35 -1.64
CA GLY A 13 -3.31 4.27 -2.46
C GLY A 13 -3.30 3.87 -3.92
N GLY A 14 -4.45 3.94 -4.59
CA GLY A 14 -4.55 3.65 -6.01
C GLY A 14 -5.84 4.13 -6.65
N VAL A 15 -6.08 3.67 -7.86
CA VAL A 15 -7.34 3.83 -8.59
C VAL A 15 -8.14 2.52 -8.50
N GLY A 16 -9.47 2.63 -8.46
CA GLY A 16 -10.37 1.48 -8.48
C GLY A 16 -10.05 0.50 -9.62
N GLY A 17 -9.88 -0.78 -9.28
CA GLY A 17 -9.49 -1.84 -10.22
C GLY A 17 -8.01 -2.25 -10.15
N GLN A 18 -7.15 -1.48 -9.49
CA GLN A 18 -5.70 -1.79 -9.38
C GLN A 18 -5.35 -2.80 -8.27
N GLY A 19 -6.33 -3.27 -7.50
CA GLY A 19 -6.11 -4.28 -6.47
C GLY A 19 -5.54 -3.75 -5.14
N VAL A 20 -5.73 -2.47 -4.80
CA VAL A 20 -5.31 -1.87 -3.51
C VAL A 20 -5.78 -2.72 -2.32
N LEU A 21 -7.09 -2.98 -2.23
CA LEU A 21 -7.67 -3.75 -1.11
C LEU A 21 -7.22 -5.22 -1.10
N PHE A 22 -6.91 -5.77 -2.27
CA PHE A 22 -6.38 -7.13 -2.37
C PHE A 22 -5.00 -7.22 -1.74
N ILE A 23 -4.10 -6.27 -2.06
CA ILE A 23 -2.77 -6.20 -1.43
C ILE A 23 -2.88 -5.88 0.06
N THR A 24 -3.78 -4.98 0.48
CA THR A 24 -4.05 -4.73 1.91
C THR A 24 -4.38 -6.04 2.64
N LYS A 25 -5.28 -6.86 2.08
CA LYS A 25 -5.69 -8.14 2.68
C LYS A 25 -4.55 -9.15 2.73
N ILE A 26 -3.71 -9.22 1.71
CA ILE A 26 -2.51 -10.07 1.73
C ILE A 26 -1.58 -9.67 2.88
N LEU A 27 -1.23 -8.39 2.97
CA LEU A 27 -0.33 -7.89 4.01
C LEU A 27 -0.92 -8.09 5.42
N ALA A 28 -2.22 -7.82 5.59
CA ALA A 28 -2.94 -8.06 6.83
C ALA A 28 -2.91 -9.54 7.23
N GLN A 29 -3.18 -10.45 6.29
CA GLN A 29 -3.16 -11.89 6.55
C GLN A 29 -1.76 -12.36 6.95
N VAL A 30 -0.72 -11.91 6.24
CA VAL A 30 0.67 -12.24 6.59
C VAL A 30 1.01 -11.76 8.01
N ALA A 31 0.62 -10.54 8.37
CA ALA A 31 0.84 -10.02 9.72
C ALA A 31 0.10 -10.84 10.81
N LEU A 32 -1.15 -11.24 10.54
CA LEU A 32 -1.91 -12.13 11.44
C LEU A 32 -1.26 -13.49 11.59
N ASP A 33 -0.76 -14.09 10.50
CA ASP A 33 -0.03 -15.37 10.52
C ASP A 33 1.28 -15.26 11.31
N MET A 34 1.92 -14.08 11.25
CA MET A 34 3.06 -13.72 12.10
C MET A 34 2.65 -13.45 13.57
N GLY A 35 1.37 -13.56 13.93
CA GLY A 35 0.83 -13.33 15.28
C GLY A 35 0.83 -11.87 15.71
N GLN A 36 0.86 -10.93 14.77
CA GLN A 36 0.73 -9.50 15.05
C GLN A 36 -0.75 -9.10 15.09
N SER A 37 -1.05 -8.05 15.84
CA SER A 37 -2.38 -7.40 15.75
C SER A 37 -2.46 -6.54 14.50
N VAL A 38 -3.65 -6.47 13.89
CA VAL A 38 -3.86 -5.70 12.66
C VAL A 38 -5.12 -4.85 12.78
N LEU A 39 -5.04 -3.59 12.36
CA LEU A 39 -6.19 -2.73 12.14
C LEU A 39 -6.19 -2.23 10.70
N VAL A 40 -7.35 -2.30 10.05
CA VAL A 40 -7.54 -1.83 8.67
C VAL A 40 -8.71 -0.84 8.62
N SER A 41 -8.54 0.26 7.88
CA SER A 41 -9.64 1.14 7.49
C SER A 41 -9.51 1.48 6.01
N GLU A 42 -10.58 1.28 5.26
CA GLU A 42 -10.59 1.47 3.81
C GLU A 42 -11.59 2.57 3.49
N THR A 43 -11.16 3.58 2.73
CA THR A 43 -12.07 4.54 2.12
C THR A 43 -12.09 4.26 0.63
N HIS A 44 -13.17 3.64 0.18
CA HIS A 44 -13.52 3.61 -1.23
C HIS A 44 -14.42 4.81 -1.51
N GLY A 45 -14.02 5.72 -2.41
CA GLY A 45 -14.99 6.65 -2.98
C GLY A 45 -16.15 5.86 -3.61
N MET A 46 -17.32 6.49 -3.77
CA MET A 46 -18.49 5.93 -4.49
C MET A 46 -18.17 5.43 -5.92
N ALA A 47 -16.97 5.72 -6.44
CA ALA A 47 -16.48 5.27 -7.72
C ALA A 47 -15.84 3.87 -7.60
N GLN A 48 -16.68 2.83 -7.64
CA GLN A 48 -16.28 1.43 -7.89
C GLN A 48 -15.54 1.24 -9.23
N ARG A 49 -15.46 2.27 -10.08
CA ARG A 49 -14.63 2.34 -11.28
C ARG A 49 -14.01 3.73 -11.42
N GLY A 50 -12.68 3.82 -11.43
CA GLY A 50 -11.95 5.04 -11.75
C GLY A 50 -11.75 6.06 -10.62
N GLY A 51 -12.28 5.82 -9.41
CA GLY A 51 -12.04 6.70 -8.26
C GLY A 51 -10.75 6.40 -7.51
N ILE A 52 -10.29 7.38 -6.74
CA ILE A 52 -9.21 7.20 -5.78
C ILE A 52 -9.67 6.27 -4.65
N VAL A 53 -8.82 5.29 -4.34
CA VAL A 53 -8.99 4.31 -3.27
C VAL A 53 -7.81 4.48 -2.31
N VAL A 54 -8.12 4.54 -1.02
CA VAL A 54 -7.11 4.55 0.04
C VAL A 54 -7.43 3.49 1.09
N SER A 55 -6.39 2.81 1.56
CA SER A 55 -6.45 1.84 2.63
C SER A 55 -5.37 2.14 3.66
N HIS A 56 -5.79 2.25 4.91
CA HIS A 56 -4.92 2.39 6.08
C HIS A 56 -4.73 1.01 6.69
N LEU A 57 -3.49 0.55 6.77
CA LEU A 57 -3.11 -0.71 7.40
C LEU A 57 -2.15 -0.41 8.54
N LYS A 58 -2.51 -0.86 9.75
CA LYS A 58 -1.62 -0.82 10.91
C LYS A 58 -1.32 -2.22 11.39
N VAL A 59 -0.04 -2.54 11.57
CA VAL A 59 0.45 -3.82 12.07
C VAL A 59 1.16 -3.58 13.39
N GLY A 60 0.62 -4.12 14.48
CA GLY A 60 1.08 -3.89 15.84
C GLY A 60 -0.04 -3.53 16.82
N ASN A 61 0.31 -3.20 18.05
CA ASN A 61 -0.63 -2.87 19.12
C ASN A 61 -1.18 -1.43 19.00
N PHE A 62 -1.96 -1.16 17.95
CA PHE A 62 -2.65 0.10 17.75
C PHE A 62 -4.07 0.09 18.32
N LYS A 63 -4.61 1.28 18.63
CA LYS A 63 -5.98 1.44 19.20
C LYS A 63 -6.97 2.10 18.25
N SER A 64 -6.54 2.53 17.06
CA SER A 64 -7.38 3.18 16.06
C SER A 64 -6.89 2.82 14.65
N PRO A 65 -7.80 2.53 13.70
CA PRO A 65 -7.43 2.05 12.38
C PRO A 65 -6.97 3.17 11.42
N LEU A 66 -7.32 4.43 11.70
CA LEU A 66 -6.93 5.55 10.84
C LEU A 66 -5.49 5.98 11.12
N ILE A 67 -4.70 6.15 10.06
CA ILE A 67 -3.34 6.71 10.14
C ILE A 67 -3.45 8.24 10.16
N ARG A 68 -2.65 8.88 11.01
CA ARG A 68 -2.66 10.34 11.14
C ARG A 68 -1.73 10.96 10.10
N PRO A 69 -1.95 12.23 9.69
CA PRO A 69 -0.99 12.96 8.89
C PRO A 69 0.40 12.93 9.53
N GLY A 70 1.44 12.68 8.73
CA GLY A 70 2.83 12.66 9.18
C GLY A 70 3.28 11.44 9.99
N THR A 71 2.51 10.34 10.05
CA THR A 71 2.87 9.16 10.86
C THR A 71 3.08 7.86 10.08
N ALA A 72 2.63 7.77 8.83
CA ALA A 72 2.81 6.57 8.02
C ALA A 72 4.28 6.29 7.74
N ASP A 73 4.71 5.04 7.95
CA ASP A 73 6.05 4.58 7.60
C ASP A 73 6.20 4.35 6.09
N ILE A 74 5.13 3.90 5.44
CA ILE A 74 5.12 3.54 4.02
C ILE A 74 3.88 4.10 3.35
N LEU A 75 4.06 4.67 2.15
CA LEU A 75 3.02 4.90 1.16
C LEU A 75 3.26 3.98 -0.05
N LEU A 76 2.45 2.93 -0.17
CA LEU A 76 2.44 2.03 -1.32
C LEU A 76 1.43 2.53 -2.37
N SER A 77 1.95 3.08 -3.47
CA SER A 77 1.16 3.80 -4.47
C SER A 77 1.02 2.98 -5.75
N PHE A 78 -0.20 2.60 -6.10
CA PHE A 78 -0.54 1.83 -7.30
C PHE A 78 -0.72 2.72 -8.54
N HIS A 79 -0.82 4.02 -8.33
CA HIS A 79 -0.90 5.05 -9.36
C HIS A 79 -0.15 6.32 -8.90
N PRO A 80 0.48 7.10 -9.80
CA PRO A 80 1.20 8.32 -9.40
C PRO A 80 0.29 9.35 -8.71
N GLU A 81 -0.97 9.44 -9.13
CA GLU A 81 -1.96 10.35 -8.54
C GLU A 81 -2.20 10.07 -7.05
N SER A 82 -2.08 8.82 -6.60
CA SER A 82 -2.23 8.46 -5.19
C SER A 82 -1.09 8.98 -4.33
N VAL A 83 0.10 9.19 -4.90
CA VAL A 83 1.19 9.88 -4.19
C VAL A 83 0.79 11.31 -3.88
N LEU A 84 0.26 12.04 -4.86
CA LEU A 84 -0.17 13.43 -4.68
C LEU A 84 -1.30 13.54 -3.64
N ASN A 85 -2.27 12.62 -3.68
CA ASN A 85 -3.41 12.62 -2.78
C ASN A 85 -3.05 12.21 -1.34
N HIS A 86 -2.05 11.34 -1.14
CA HIS A 86 -1.83 10.69 0.17
C HIS A 86 -0.45 10.90 0.79
N ARG A 87 0.48 11.61 0.11
CA ARG A 87 1.82 11.93 0.67
C ARG A 87 1.78 12.61 2.04
N HIS A 88 0.70 13.32 2.36
CA HIS A 88 0.55 14.03 3.63
C HIS A 88 0.42 13.09 4.85
N TYR A 89 0.13 11.80 4.64
CA TYR A 89 0.18 10.80 5.71
C TYR A 89 1.58 10.37 6.09
N LEU A 90 2.54 10.51 5.17
CA LEU A 90 3.89 10.01 5.34
C LEU A 90 4.68 10.84 6.37
N LYS A 91 5.40 10.17 7.26
CA LYS A 91 6.40 10.80 8.12
C LYS A 91 7.61 11.30 7.31
N GLU A 92 8.45 12.15 7.91
CA GLU A 92 9.59 12.76 7.21
C GLU A 92 10.58 11.74 6.63
N ASP A 93 10.84 10.64 7.34
CA ASP A 93 11.72 9.53 6.94
C ASP A 93 10.95 8.34 6.32
N GLY A 94 9.66 8.53 6.02
CA GLY A 94 8.83 7.49 5.45
C GLY A 94 9.18 7.20 3.99
N LYS A 95 8.79 6.01 3.52
CA LYS A 95 9.11 5.53 2.17
C LYS A 95 7.89 5.59 1.26
N ILE A 96 8.08 6.10 0.05
CA ILE A 96 7.09 6.02 -1.02
C ILE A 96 7.55 4.93 -1.97
N ILE A 97 6.71 3.91 -2.17
CA ILE A 97 6.95 2.84 -3.15
C ILE A 97 5.86 2.98 -4.20
N ALA A 98 6.23 3.36 -5.43
CA ALA A 98 5.26 3.81 -6.42
C ALA A 98 5.32 3.01 -7.73
N ASN A 99 4.13 2.64 -8.22
CA ASN A 99 3.93 2.22 -9.60
C ASN A 99 3.85 3.47 -10.49
N THR A 100 4.98 3.84 -11.10
CA THR A 100 5.13 5.04 -11.94
C THR A 100 6.15 4.80 -13.05
N ASN A 101 6.18 5.72 -14.02
CA ASN A 101 7.22 5.76 -15.05
C ASN A 101 8.51 6.46 -14.56
N ASP A 102 8.49 7.08 -13.38
CA ASP A 102 9.63 7.82 -12.84
C ASP A 102 10.76 6.86 -12.43
N GLU A 103 12.01 7.27 -12.66
CA GLU A 103 13.21 6.47 -12.38
C GLU A 103 13.76 6.68 -10.95
N SER A 104 12.91 7.00 -9.98
CA SER A 104 13.36 7.14 -8.59
C SER A 104 13.64 5.78 -7.94
N PRO A 105 14.55 5.68 -6.94
CA PRO A 105 14.99 4.39 -6.39
C PRO A 105 13.88 3.48 -5.83
N LEU A 106 12.75 4.04 -5.40
CA LEU A 106 11.59 3.31 -4.89
C LEU A 106 10.39 3.37 -5.86
N SER A 107 10.67 3.51 -7.15
CA SER A 107 9.66 3.47 -8.20
C SER A 107 9.88 2.31 -9.15
N ILE A 108 8.78 1.75 -9.64
CA ILE A 108 8.78 0.69 -10.65
C ILE A 108 7.62 0.91 -11.61
N ASN A 109 7.80 0.58 -12.88
CA ASN A 109 6.70 0.51 -13.83
C ASN A 109 6.09 -0.90 -13.87
N ALA A 110 5.43 -1.27 -12.78
CA ALA A 110 4.85 -2.60 -12.62
C ALA A 110 3.79 -2.89 -13.68
N THR A 111 3.03 -1.88 -14.12
CA THR A 111 2.04 -2.01 -15.20
C THR A 111 2.69 -2.40 -16.53
N LYS A 112 3.77 -1.71 -16.94
CA LYS A 112 4.47 -2.03 -18.20
C LYS A 112 5.10 -3.41 -18.15
N LEU A 113 5.68 -3.79 -17.01
CA LEU A 113 6.24 -5.13 -16.82
C LEU A 113 5.16 -6.22 -16.92
N ALA A 114 4.02 -6.03 -16.24
CA ALA A 114 2.89 -6.95 -16.29
C ALA A 114 2.36 -7.15 -17.73
N ILE A 115 2.26 -6.06 -18.50
CA ILE A 115 1.85 -6.11 -19.91
C ILE A 115 2.88 -6.86 -20.76
N ALA A 116 4.17 -6.58 -20.60
CA ALA A 116 5.23 -7.25 -21.34
C ALA A 116 5.28 -8.77 -21.06
N MET A 117 4.85 -9.19 -19.87
CA MET A 117 4.72 -10.60 -19.49
C MET A 117 3.41 -11.26 -19.97
N GLY A 118 2.51 -10.52 -20.63
CA GLY A 118 1.20 -11.03 -21.03
C GLY A 118 0.22 -11.24 -19.87
N ALA A 119 0.52 -10.68 -18.68
CA ALA A 119 -0.25 -10.87 -17.45
C ALA A 119 -0.62 -9.50 -16.82
N PRO A 120 -1.41 -8.64 -17.49
CA PRO A 120 -1.68 -7.27 -17.06
C PRO A 120 -2.32 -7.18 -15.65
N ILE A 121 -3.08 -8.20 -15.24
CA ILE A 121 -3.71 -8.25 -13.91
C ILE A 121 -2.69 -8.42 -12.76
N ALA A 122 -1.45 -8.81 -13.06
CA ALA A 122 -0.41 -9.08 -12.07
C ALA A 122 0.39 -7.82 -11.64
N ALA A 123 0.07 -6.63 -12.17
CA ALA A 123 0.80 -5.40 -11.85
C ALA A 123 0.85 -5.10 -10.33
N ASN A 124 -0.23 -5.42 -9.60
CA ASN A 124 -0.30 -5.29 -8.15
C ASN A 124 0.69 -6.21 -7.41
N LEU A 125 0.87 -7.44 -7.90
CA LEU A 125 1.81 -8.41 -7.34
C LEU A 125 3.26 -8.09 -7.69
N ILE A 126 3.52 -7.55 -8.89
CA ILE A 126 4.85 -7.04 -9.26
C ILE A 126 5.24 -5.88 -8.35
N LEU A 127 4.32 -4.92 -8.13
CA LEU A 127 4.56 -3.81 -7.20
C LEU A 127 4.78 -4.31 -5.77
N LEU A 128 3.97 -5.25 -5.29
CA LEU A 128 4.17 -5.85 -3.97
C LEU A 128 5.53 -6.54 -3.87
N GLY A 129 5.94 -7.32 -4.88
CA GLY A 129 7.23 -8.00 -4.91
C GLY A 129 8.43 -7.04 -4.93
N PHE A 130 8.28 -5.86 -5.54
CA PHE A 130 9.28 -4.79 -5.48
C PHE A 130 9.35 -4.11 -4.10
N ALA A 131 8.26 -4.14 -3.33
CA ALA A 131 8.17 -3.50 -2.03
C ALA A 131 8.72 -4.33 -0.85
N LEU A 132 8.95 -5.63 -1.06
CA LEU A 132 9.49 -6.59 -0.08
C LEU A 132 11.02 -6.66 -0.15
#